data_AF-A0A967WL22-F1
#
_entry.id   AF-A0A967WL22-F1
#
_cell.length_a   1.000
_cell.length_b   1.000
_cell.length_c   1.000
_cell.angle_alpha   90.00
_cell.angle_beta   90.00
_cell.angle_gamma   90.00
#
_symmetry.space_group_name_H-M   'P 1'
#
loop_
_entity.id
_entity.type
_entity.pdbx_description
1 polymer ?
#
loop_
_entity_poly.entity_id
_entity_poly.type
_entity_poly.pdbx_seq_one_letter_code
_entity_poly.pdbx_strand_id
1 'polypeptide(L)'
;LWMLGRLYPDKSFELDSELMEERRWPLEEHDLNEVLGNLLDNGGKWSQKTVELSLLEENGRMTIVVEDDGPGVRPDSLPSLGVRGLRLDEQTPGHGLGLAIVREITERYG
;
A
#
# COMPACT_ATOMS: atom_id res chain seq x y z
N LEU A 1 4.46 -3.96 -9.60
CA LEU A 1 3.34 -4.92 -9.79
C LEU A 1 3.80 -6.29 -10.27
N TRP A 2 4.55 -6.42 -11.38
CA TRP A 2 5.00 -7.73 -11.89
C TRP A 2 5.71 -8.64 -10.86
N MET A 3 6.61 -8.07 -10.04
CA MET A 3 7.29 -8.83 -8.98
C MET A 3 6.32 -9.37 -7.92
N LEU A 4 5.27 -8.62 -7.57
CA LEU A 4 4.26 -9.02 -6.58
C LEU A 4 3.37 -10.13 -7.13
N GLY A 5 3.01 -10.08 -8.41
CA GLY A 5 2.31 -11.18 -9.07
C GLY A 5 3.10 -12.49 -9.06
N ARG A 6 4.44 -12.44 -8.97
CA ARG A 6 5.27 -13.64 -8.78
C ARG A 6 5.30 -14.13 -7.33
N LEU A 7 5.19 -13.22 -6.36
CA LEU A 7 5.13 -13.56 -4.94
C LEU A 7 3.75 -14.12 -4.55
N TYR A 8 2.69 -13.61 -5.19
CA TYR A 8 1.30 -13.98 -4.98
C TYR A 8 0.65 -14.45 -6.31
N PRO A 9 0.98 -15.66 -6.79
CA PRO A 9 0.58 -16.13 -8.13
C PRO A 9 -0.94 -16.28 -8.32
N ASP A 10 -1.69 -16.42 -7.22
CA ASP A 10 -3.14 -16.56 -7.24
C ASP A 10 -3.89 -15.21 -7.15
N LYS A 11 -3.17 -14.07 -7.17
CA LYS A 11 -3.72 -12.72 -7.02
C LYS A 11 -3.51 -11.87 -8.28
N SER A 12 -4.48 -11.03 -8.60
CA SER A 12 -4.39 -9.98 -9.63
C SER A 12 -3.91 -8.67 -8.98
N PHE A 13 -2.93 -8.03 -9.62
CA PHE A 13 -2.47 -6.70 -9.25
C PHE A 13 -2.72 -5.75 -10.42
N GLU A 14 -3.61 -4.80 -10.23
CA GLU A 14 -4.08 -3.90 -11.28
C GLU A 14 -3.64 -2.47 -10.98
N LEU A 15 -3.33 -1.72 -12.04
CA LEU A 15 -2.99 -0.30 -11.96
C LEU A 15 -4.11 0.48 -12.64
N ASP A 16 -4.79 1.30 -11.87
CA ASP A 16 -5.65 2.36 -12.38
C ASP A 16 -4.94 3.70 -12.25
N SER A 17 -4.99 4.53 -13.29
CA SER A 17 -4.28 5.79 -13.31
C SER A 17 -4.93 6.74 -14.30
N GLU A 18 -5.41 7.86 -13.77
CA GLU A 18 -5.96 8.95 -14.58
C GLU A 18 -4.87 9.91 -15.12
N LEU A 19 -3.60 9.63 -14.81
CA LEU A 19 -2.46 10.44 -15.25
C LEU A 19 -2.26 10.30 -16.76
N MET A 20 -2.65 11.35 -17.51
CA MET A 20 -2.59 11.36 -18.97
C MET A 20 -1.21 11.69 -19.55
N GLU A 21 -0.27 12.17 -18.72
CA GLU A 21 1.06 12.62 -19.15
C GLU A 21 2.14 12.13 -18.15
N GLU A 22 3.40 12.11 -18.58
CA GLU A 22 4.52 11.85 -17.68
C GLU A 22 4.59 12.91 -16.57
N ARG A 23 4.28 12.52 -15.33
CA ARG A 23 4.37 13.39 -14.15
C ARG A 23 5.65 13.10 -13.37
N ARG A 24 6.20 14.18 -12.79
CA ARG A 24 7.30 14.10 -11.84
C ARG A 24 6.82 14.60 -10.50
N TRP A 25 7.02 13.80 -9.48
CA TRP A 25 6.72 14.18 -8.10
C TRP A 25 7.99 14.50 -7.34
N PRO A 26 7.94 15.46 -6.40
CA PRO A 26 9.07 15.81 -5.56
C PRO A 26 9.25 14.76 -4.44
N LEU A 27 9.46 13.51 -4.83
CA LEU A 27 9.67 12.38 -3.94
C LEU A 27 10.94 11.61 -4.32
N GLU A 28 11.57 10.97 -3.35
CA GLU A 28 12.68 10.07 -3.62
C GLU A 28 12.16 8.71 -4.11
N GLU A 29 12.75 8.17 -5.18
CA GLU A 29 12.34 6.89 -5.76
C GLU A 29 12.37 5.75 -4.72
N HIS A 30 13.34 5.78 -3.81
CA HIS A 30 13.45 4.81 -2.73
C HIS A 30 12.25 4.84 -1.79
N ASP A 31 11.83 6.04 -1.38
CA ASP A 31 10.69 6.25 -0.49
C ASP A 31 9.38 5.78 -1.14
N LEU A 32 9.17 6.08 -2.43
CA LEU A 32 8.00 5.59 -3.17
C LEU A 32 7.99 4.07 -3.26
N ASN A 33 9.13 3.46 -3.56
CA ASN A 33 9.26 2.01 -3.63
C ASN A 33 8.98 1.35 -2.28
N GLU A 34 9.41 1.96 -1.17
CA GLU A 34 9.14 1.46 0.17
C GLU A 34 7.67 1.61 0.56
N VAL A 35 7.03 2.73 0.22
CA VAL A 35 5.58 2.92 0.43
C VAL A 35 4.77 1.91 -0.37
N LEU A 36 4.99 1.84 -1.69
CA LEU A 36 4.27 0.91 -2.58
C LEU A 36 4.54 -0.54 -2.20
N GLY A 37 5.78 -0.88 -1.86
CA GLY A 37 6.17 -2.22 -1.44
C GLY A 37 5.38 -2.66 -0.21
N ASN A 38 5.32 -1.82 0.83
CA ASN A 38 4.59 -2.14 2.06
C ASN A 38 3.07 -2.22 1.85
N LEU A 39 2.49 -1.31 1.06
CA LEU A 39 1.05 -1.31 0.81
C LEU A 39 0.62 -2.50 -0.05
N LEU A 40 1.33 -2.76 -1.15
CA LEU A 40 0.98 -3.85 -2.08
C LEU A 40 1.30 -5.23 -1.51
N ASP A 41 2.34 -5.37 -0.68
CA ASP A 41 2.60 -6.61 0.07
C ASP A 41 1.46 -6.91 1.06
N ASN A 42 0.96 -5.89 1.76
CA ASN A 42 -0.24 -6.04 2.59
C ASN A 42 -1.46 -6.46 1.74
N GLY A 43 -1.71 -5.78 0.61
CA GLY A 43 -2.78 -6.18 -0.32
C GLY A 43 -2.64 -7.63 -0.76
N GLY A 44 -1.45 -8.09 -1.13
CA GLY A 44 -1.20 -9.48 -1.51
C GLY A 44 -1.46 -10.50 -0.40
N LYS A 45 -1.17 -10.13 0.86
CA LYS A 45 -1.42 -10.99 2.04
C LYS A 45 -2.90 -11.10 2.40
N TRP A 46 -3.63 -10.00 2.33
CA TRP A 46 -4.98 -9.90 2.90
C TRP A 46 -6.11 -9.99 1.87
N SER A 47 -5.83 -9.67 0.60
CA SER A 47 -6.80 -9.81 -0.50
C SER A 47 -7.32 -11.23 -0.63
N GLN A 48 -8.52 -11.38 -1.18
CA GLN A 48 -9.01 -12.67 -1.65
C GLN A 48 -8.50 -12.97 -3.06
N LYS A 49 -8.56 -12.01 -3.97
CA LYS A 49 -8.12 -12.17 -5.36
C LYS A 49 -7.48 -10.93 -5.96
N THR A 50 -7.94 -9.74 -5.61
CA THR A 50 -7.58 -8.53 -6.36
C THR A 50 -6.99 -7.48 -5.43
N VAL A 51 -5.93 -6.84 -5.92
CA VAL A 51 -5.32 -5.64 -5.34
C VAL A 51 -5.26 -4.58 -6.44
N GLU A 52 -5.87 -3.44 -6.20
CA GLU A 52 -5.90 -2.31 -7.12
C GLU A 52 -5.01 -1.19 -6.59
N LEU A 53 -4.15 -0.66 -7.44
CA LEU A 53 -3.33 0.52 -7.19
C LEU A 53 -3.89 1.67 -8.02
N SER A 54 -4.37 2.72 -7.38
CA SER A 54 -4.83 3.94 -8.07
C SER A 54 -3.87 5.10 -7.82
N LEU A 55 -3.50 5.81 -8.88
CA LEU A 55 -2.70 7.04 -8.82
C LEU A 55 -3.55 8.22 -9.28
N LEU A 56 -3.83 9.15 -8.37
CA LEU A 56 -4.66 10.33 -8.62
C LEU A 56 -3.90 11.62 -8.32
N GLU A 57 -4.12 12.66 -9.12
CA GLU A 57 -3.60 13.99 -8.86
C GLU A 57 -4.73 15.02 -8.85
N GLU A 58 -5.02 15.58 -7.68
CA GLU A 58 -6.04 16.62 -7.53
C GLU A 58 -5.46 17.81 -6.78
N ASN A 59 -5.71 19.02 -7.29
CA ASN A 59 -5.27 20.28 -6.65
C ASN A 59 -3.75 20.31 -6.30
N GLY A 60 -2.92 19.64 -7.12
CA GLY A 60 -1.47 19.54 -6.89
C GLY A 60 -1.06 18.57 -5.79
N ARG A 61 -1.98 17.75 -5.28
CA ARG A 61 -1.70 16.66 -4.33
C ARG A 61 -1.78 15.32 -5.07
N MET A 62 -0.71 14.55 -4.96
CA MET A 62 -0.67 13.16 -5.39
C MET A 62 -1.30 12.26 -4.32
N THR A 63 -2.22 11.41 -4.72
CA THR A 63 -2.87 10.41 -3.87
C THR A 63 -2.59 9.03 -4.45
N ILE A 64 -2.02 8.17 -3.61
CA ILE A 64 -1.79 6.77 -3.92
C ILE A 64 -2.81 5.98 -3.10
N VAL A 65 -3.66 5.23 -3.78
CA VAL A 65 -4.65 4.35 -3.15
C VAL A 65 -4.29 2.91 -3.44
N VAL A 66 -4.29 2.06 -2.43
CA VAL A 66 -4.19 0.61 -2.59
C VAL A 66 -5.42 0.00 -1.95
N GLU A 67 -6.24 -0.65 -2.77
CA GLU A 67 -7.49 -1.30 -2.35
C GLU A 67 -7.38 -2.82 -2.56
N ASP A 68 -8.01 -3.59 -1.68
CA ASP A 68 -8.06 -5.04 -1.78
C ASP A 68 -9.47 -5.59 -1.46
N ASP A 69 -9.77 -6.78 -1.99
CA ASP A 69 -11.05 -7.48 -1.78
C ASP A 69 -11.02 -8.42 -0.56
N GLY A 70 -10.12 -8.16 0.39
CA GLY A 70 -9.95 -8.91 1.62
C GLY A 70 -11.07 -8.69 2.64
N PRO A 71 -10.93 -9.29 3.85
CA PRO A 71 -11.92 -9.14 4.92
C PRO A 71 -11.98 -7.73 5.53
N GLY A 72 -11.07 -6.84 5.12
CA GLY A 72 -10.90 -5.51 5.70
C GLY A 72 -10.43 -5.55 7.15
N VAL A 73 -10.53 -4.40 7.81
CA VAL A 73 -10.16 -4.23 9.22
C VAL A 73 -11.38 -3.82 10.02
N ARG A 74 -11.56 -4.41 11.21
CA ARG A 74 -12.65 -4.03 12.11
C ARG A 74 -12.52 -2.55 12.52
N PRO A 75 -13.61 -1.78 12.61
CA PRO A 75 -13.54 -0.35 12.95
C PRO A 75 -12.74 -0.05 14.22
N ASP A 76 -12.92 -0.87 15.26
CA ASP A 76 -12.21 -0.71 16.55
C ASP A 76 -10.70 -0.95 16.46
N SER A 77 -10.25 -1.64 15.41
CA SER A 77 -8.84 -1.96 15.16
C SER A 77 -8.14 -0.91 14.27
N LEU A 78 -8.90 -0.07 13.55
CA LEU A 78 -8.33 0.97 12.68
C LEU A 78 -7.35 1.91 13.40
N PRO A 79 -7.61 2.41 14.62
CA PRO A 79 -6.69 3.32 15.31
C PRO A 79 -5.34 2.70 15.65
N SER A 80 -5.28 1.37 15.67
CA SER A 80 -4.08 0.60 16.02
C SER A 80 -3.23 0.23 14.81
N LEU A 81 -3.74 0.42 13.59
CA LEU A 81 -2.97 0.20 12.37
C LEU A 81 -1.79 1.18 12.28
N GLY A 82 -0.64 0.68 11.84
CA GLY A 82 0.57 1.50 11.72
C GLY A 82 1.27 1.81 13.05
N VAL A 83 0.81 1.26 14.18
CA VAL A 83 1.61 1.24 15.42
C VAL A 83 2.76 0.24 15.24
N ARG A 84 4.00 0.72 15.41
CA ARG A 84 5.20 -0.11 15.21
C ARG A 84 5.15 -1.39 16.04
N GLY A 85 5.28 -2.53 15.36
CA GLY A 85 5.36 -3.86 15.98
C GLY A 85 4.01 -4.43 16.42
N LEU A 86 2.90 -3.71 16.21
CA LEU A 86 1.57 -4.20 16.51
C LEU A 86 0.99 -4.92 15.28
N ARG A 87 0.46 -6.12 15.50
CA ARG A 87 -0.15 -6.95 14.46
C ARG A 87 -1.57 -7.33 14.88
N LEU A 88 -2.51 -7.25 13.93
CA LEU A 88 -3.89 -7.70 14.17
C LEU A 88 -4.04 -9.22 14.03
N ASP A 89 -3.15 -9.86 13.27
CA ASP A 89 -3.00 -11.30 13.16
C ASP A 89 -1.52 -11.67 13.31
N GLU A 90 -1.24 -12.69 14.10
CA GLU A 90 0.11 -13.20 14.39
C GLU A 90 0.50 -14.39 13.48
N GLN A 91 -0.46 -14.97 12.75
CA GLN A 91 -0.23 -16.18 11.94
C GLN A 91 0.39 -15.86 10.56
N THR A 92 0.06 -14.73 9.96
CA THR A 92 0.58 -14.33 8.64
C THR A 92 2.04 -13.83 8.71
N PRO A 93 3.01 -14.32 7.95
CA PRO A 93 4.40 -13.87 8.07
C PRO A 93 4.61 -12.35 7.89
N GLY A 94 5.35 -11.72 8.81
CA GLY A 94 5.69 -10.29 8.77
C GLY A 94 6.07 -9.69 10.13
N HIS A 95 6.67 -8.50 10.13
CA HIS A 95 7.14 -7.83 11.35
C HIS A 95 6.17 -6.77 11.91
N GLY A 96 5.03 -6.51 11.25
CA GLY A 96 4.09 -5.47 11.70
C GLY A 96 4.66 -4.04 11.60
N LEU A 97 5.64 -3.83 10.73
CA LEU A 97 6.31 -2.54 10.55
C LEU A 97 5.80 -1.76 9.33
N GLY A 98 5.18 -2.43 8.36
CA GLY A 98 4.94 -1.84 7.03
C GLY A 98 4.13 -0.56 7.04
N LEU A 99 2.96 -0.53 7.70
CA LEU A 99 2.15 0.69 7.78
C LEU A 99 2.81 1.79 8.62
N ALA A 100 3.65 1.43 9.59
CA ALA A 100 4.39 2.42 10.37
C ALA A 100 5.48 3.11 9.54
N ILE A 101 6.14 2.34 8.66
CA ILE A 101 7.11 2.84 7.68
C ILE A 101 6.42 3.75 6.67
N VAL A 102 5.28 3.31 6.10
CA VAL A 102 4.49 4.13 5.16
C VAL A 102 4.16 5.47 5.80
N ARG A 103 3.65 5.46 7.04
CA ARG A 103 3.31 6.68 7.77
C ARG A 103 4.53 7.59 7.92
N GLU A 104 5.65 7.07 8.42
CA GLU A 104 6.88 7.84 8.61
C GLU A 104 7.38 8.48 7.31
N ILE A 105 7.34 7.76 6.20
CA ILE A 105 7.75 8.29 4.89
C ILE A 105 6.79 9.40 4.48
N THR A 106 5.47 9.15 4.50
CA THR A 106 4.47 10.14 4.07
C THR A 106 4.52 11.43 4.89
N GLU A 107 4.78 11.35 6.20
CA GLU A 107 4.92 12.51 7.10
C GLU A 107 6.11 13.41 6.72
N ARG A 108 7.11 12.91 5.98
CA ARG A 108 8.24 13.73 5.47
C ARG A 108 7.84 14.61 4.29
N TYR A 109 6.74 14.30 3.61
CA TYR A 109 6.33 14.94 2.34
C TYR A 109 5.12 15.90 2.45
N GLY A 110 4.45 16.00 3.61
CA GLY A 110 3.36 16.98 3.86
C GLY A 110 1.96 16.39 3.80
#